data_AF-A0A3C2AB33-F1
#
_entry.id   AF-A0A3C2AB33-F1
#
_cell.length_a   1.000
_cell.length_b   1.000
_cell.length_c   1.000
_cell.angle_alpha   90.00
_cell.angle_beta   90.00
_cell.angle_gamma   90.00
#
_symmetry.space_group_name_H-M   'P 1'
#
loop_
_entity.id
_entity.type
_entity.pdbx_description
1 polymer ?
#
loop_
_entity_poly.entity_id
_entity_poly.type
_entity_poly.pdbx_seq_one_letter_code
_entity_poly.pdbx_strand_id
1 'polypeptide(L)'
;AVVRGWASGDAGALYAQGIQLSLEQHGVASNADFETAVAYTGGSADAQLEQICTQKWIALMGDGWEAFAEVRRTGYPAFDAADLNGELPRRLRYPISEQTLNADSYTAAVAAQGGDTEATRMYWDQ
;
A
#
# COMPACT_ATOMS: atom_id res chain seq x y z
N ALA A 1 -13.43 -0.93 -2.88
CA ALA A 1 -14.73 -0.38 -2.42
C ALA A 1 -15.79 -1.46 -2.26
N VAL A 2 -16.05 -2.30 -3.28
CA VAL A 2 -17.06 -3.37 -3.26
C VAL A 2 -16.89 -4.35 -2.09
N VAL A 3 -15.69 -4.91 -1.90
CA VAL A 3 -15.41 -5.84 -0.77
C VAL A 3 -15.66 -5.19 0.60
N ARG A 4 -15.48 -3.87 0.70
CA ARG A 4 -15.73 -3.10 1.94
C ARG A 4 -17.20 -2.68 2.11
N GLY A 5 -18.08 -3.03 1.16
CA GLY A 5 -19.49 -2.65 1.18
C GLY A 5 -19.78 -1.18 0.88
N TRP A 6 -18.78 -0.42 0.41
CA TRP A 6 -18.94 1.02 0.12
C TRP A 6 -19.48 1.30 -1.28
N ALA A 7 -19.51 0.28 -2.14
CA ALA A 7 -20.03 0.36 -3.50
C ALA A 7 -20.65 -0.98 -3.89
N SER A 8 -21.59 -0.97 -4.84
CA SER A 8 -22.14 -2.16 -5.48
C SER A 8 -21.26 -2.62 -6.64
N GLY A 9 -21.22 -3.92 -6.91
CA GLY A 9 -20.53 -4.50 -8.08
C GLY A 9 -20.07 -5.92 -7.84
N ASP A 10 -19.48 -6.54 -8.86
CA ASP A 10 -18.80 -7.82 -8.75
C ASP A 10 -17.30 -7.58 -8.52
N ALA A 11 -16.82 -7.93 -7.33
CA ALA A 11 -15.42 -7.74 -6.96
C ALA A 11 -14.45 -8.56 -7.82
N GLY A 12 -14.84 -9.78 -8.21
CA GLY A 12 -14.01 -10.66 -9.04
C GLY A 12 -13.89 -10.13 -10.47
N ALA A 13 -15.00 -9.66 -11.04
CA ALA A 13 -14.99 -9.06 -12.37
C ALA A 13 -14.15 -7.77 -12.41
N LEU A 14 -14.29 -6.90 -11.41
CA LEU A 14 -13.50 -5.66 -11.31
C LEU A 14 -12.01 -5.93 -11.07
N TYR A 15 -11.69 -6.95 -10.27
CA TYR A 15 -10.31 -7.38 -10.04
C TYR A 15 -9.66 -7.87 -11.34
N ALA A 16 -10.32 -8.76 -12.08
CA ALA A 16 -9.82 -9.27 -13.35
C ALA A 16 -9.61 -8.14 -14.37
N GLN A 17 -10.57 -7.20 -14.45
CA GLN A 17 -10.45 -6.01 -15.28
C GLN A 17 -9.24 -5.14 -14.89
N GLY A 18 -8.98 -4.97 -13.59
CA GLY A 18 -7.83 -4.23 -13.09
C GLY A 18 -6.49 -4.83 -13.52
N ILE A 19 -6.34 -6.15 -13.47
CA ILE A 19 -5.15 -6.86 -13.95
C ILE A 19 -4.97 -6.64 -15.46
N GLN A 20 -6.03 -6.83 -16.24
CA GLN A 20 -5.97 -6.64 -17.69
C GLN A 20 -5.51 -5.22 -18.04
N LEU A 21 -6.10 -4.19 -17.43
CA LEU A 21 -5.72 -2.80 -17.66
C LEU A 21 -4.27 -2.51 -17.24
N SER A 22 -3.79 -3.13 -16.17
CA SER A 22 -2.39 -3.00 -15.74
C SER A 22 -1.43 -3.60 -16.77
N LEU A 23 -1.74 -4.78 -17.32
CA LEU A 23 -0.93 -5.39 -18.38
C LEU A 23 -0.95 -4.55 -19.66
N GLU A 24 -2.13 -4.07 -20.06
CA GLU A 24 -2.31 -3.20 -21.23
C GLU A 24 -1.50 -1.91 -21.11
N GLN A 25 -1.47 -1.28 -19.93
CA GLN A 25 -0.68 -0.08 -19.66
C GLN A 25 0.81 -0.30 -19.94
N HIS A 26 1.32 -1.52 -19.73
CA HIS A 26 2.71 -1.88 -19.99
C HIS A 26 2.94 -2.56 -21.36
N GLY A 27 1.92 -2.60 -22.21
CA GLY A 27 2.00 -3.22 -23.54
C GLY A 27 2.18 -4.75 -23.48
N VAL A 28 1.81 -5.38 -22.36
CA VAL A 28 1.87 -6.83 -22.19
C VAL A 28 0.58 -7.43 -22.72
N ALA A 29 0.70 -8.38 -23.66
CA ALA A 29 -0.45 -9.09 -24.20
C ALA A 29 -1.09 -10.00 -23.14
N SER A 30 -2.41 -10.20 -23.25
CA SER A 30 -3.16 -11.15 -22.42
C SER A 30 -2.53 -12.54 -22.44
N ASN A 31 -2.46 -13.18 -21.29
CA ASN A 31 -1.89 -14.52 -21.14
C ASN A 31 -2.81 -15.34 -20.23
N ALA A 32 -3.47 -16.34 -20.81
CA ALA A 32 -4.46 -17.15 -20.09
C ALA A 32 -3.86 -17.95 -18.92
N ASP A 33 -2.61 -18.41 -19.04
CA ASP A 33 -1.94 -19.15 -17.96
C ASP A 33 -1.67 -18.22 -16.77
N PHE A 34 -1.21 -16.99 -17.05
CA PHE A 34 -1.01 -15.96 -16.03
C PHE A 34 -2.34 -15.55 -15.39
N GLU A 35 -3.36 -15.21 -16.19
CA GLU A 35 -4.69 -14.81 -15.71
C GLU A 35 -5.34 -15.89 -14.84
N THR A 36 -5.13 -17.16 -15.18
CA THR A 36 -5.57 -18.29 -14.35
C THR A 36 -4.79 -18.37 -13.04
N ALA A 37 -3.47 -18.16 -13.08
CA ALA A 37 -2.60 -18.22 -11.90
C ALA A 37 -2.90 -17.10 -10.89
N VAL A 38 -3.34 -15.93 -11.34
CA VAL A 38 -3.68 -14.78 -10.47
C VAL A 38 -5.19 -14.60 -10.28
N ALA A 39 -6.01 -15.58 -10.69
CA ALA A 39 -7.46 -15.46 -10.67
C ALA A 39 -8.01 -15.13 -9.27
N TYR A 40 -9.09 -14.34 -9.24
CA TYR A 40 -9.77 -14.00 -8.00
C TYR A 40 -10.43 -15.24 -7.39
N THR A 41 -10.03 -15.61 -6.18
CA THR A 41 -10.54 -16.82 -5.50
C THR A 41 -11.62 -16.51 -4.45
N GLY A 42 -11.88 -15.23 -4.17
CA GLY A 42 -12.83 -14.84 -3.12
C GLY A 42 -12.26 -15.10 -1.71
N GLY A 43 -13.11 -15.61 -0.80
CA GLY A 43 -12.75 -15.92 0.59
C GLY A 43 -13.30 -14.93 1.61
N SER A 44 -12.66 -14.81 2.77
CA SER A 44 -12.98 -13.77 3.75
C SER A 44 -12.76 -12.37 3.16
N ALA A 45 -13.33 -11.34 3.78
CA ALA A 45 -13.09 -9.96 3.34
C ALA A 45 -11.59 -9.61 3.31
N ASP A 46 -10.83 -10.10 4.30
CA ASP A 46 -9.39 -9.88 4.39
C ASP A 46 -8.64 -10.63 3.28
N ALA A 47 -8.97 -11.90 3.00
CA ALA A 47 -8.34 -12.65 1.91
C ALA A 47 -8.63 -12.03 0.52
N GLN A 48 -9.84 -11.47 0.35
CA GLN A 48 -10.21 -10.72 -0.85
C GLN A 48 -9.40 -9.43 -0.97
N LEU A 49 -9.26 -8.68 0.15
CA LEU A 49 -8.46 -7.46 0.20
C LEU A 49 -6.98 -7.73 -0.04
N GLU A 50 -6.42 -8.82 0.47
CA GLU A 50 -5.04 -9.24 0.23
C GLU A 50 -4.77 -9.45 -1.26
N GLN A 51 -5.62 -10.21 -1.95
CA GLN A 51 -5.52 -10.44 -3.40
C GLN A 51 -5.54 -9.10 -4.16
N ILE A 52 -6.55 -8.26 -3.88
CA ILE A 52 -6.74 -6.98 -4.57
C ILE A 52 -5.57 -6.02 -4.30
N CYS A 53 -5.19 -5.83 -3.04
CA CYS A 53 -4.14 -4.88 -2.65
C CYS A 53 -2.76 -5.33 -3.12
N THR A 54 -2.50 -6.65 -3.17
CA THR A 54 -1.26 -7.19 -3.74
C THR A 54 -1.16 -6.90 -5.24
N GLN A 55 -2.21 -7.17 -6.03
CA GLN A 55 -2.19 -6.84 -7.46
C GLN A 55 -2.14 -5.33 -7.69
N LYS A 56 -2.80 -4.52 -6.86
CA LYS A 56 -2.68 -3.06 -6.91
C LYS A 56 -1.23 -2.63 -6.66
N TRP A 57 -0.55 -3.20 -5.67
CA TRP A 57 0.85 -2.89 -5.38
C TRP A 57 1.76 -3.21 -6.58
N ILE A 58 1.54 -4.35 -7.25
CA ILE A 58 2.28 -4.72 -8.48
C ILE A 58 2.03 -3.69 -9.60
N ALA A 59 0.77 -3.30 -9.79
CA ALA A 59 0.40 -2.30 -10.80
C ALA A 59 1.04 -0.91 -10.54
N LEU A 60 1.45 -0.63 -9.30
CA LEU A 60 2.14 0.59 -8.91
C LEU A 60 3.66 0.55 -9.09
N MET A 61 4.24 -0.45 -9.78
CA MET A 61 5.69 -0.56 -10.00
C MET A 61 6.33 0.73 -10.56
N GLY A 62 5.61 1.50 -11.38
CA GLY A 62 6.06 2.80 -11.91
C GLY A 62 5.95 3.98 -10.94
N ASP A 63 5.28 3.81 -9.80
CA ASP A 63 5.04 4.83 -8.78
C ASP A 63 5.35 4.27 -7.37
N GLY A 64 6.64 4.26 -7.05
CA GLY A 64 7.12 3.73 -5.77
C GLY A 64 6.58 4.48 -4.54
N TRP A 65 6.20 5.76 -4.66
CA TRP A 65 5.66 6.51 -3.54
C TRP A 65 4.23 6.09 -3.21
N GLU A 66 3.40 5.90 -4.24
CA GLU A 66 2.05 5.37 -4.07
C GLU A 66 2.10 3.90 -3.63
N ALA A 67 3.01 3.09 -4.18
CA ALA A 67 3.22 1.71 -3.73
C ALA A 67 3.60 1.67 -2.24
N PHE A 68 4.50 2.56 -1.80
CA PHE A 68 4.89 2.67 -0.39
C PHE A 68 3.71 3.11 0.48
N ALA A 69 2.88 4.06 0.03
CA ALA A 69 1.69 4.48 0.75
C ALA A 69 0.65 3.36 0.89
N GLU A 70 0.41 2.60 -0.18
CA GLU A 70 -0.57 1.51 -0.18
C GLU A 70 -0.21 0.37 0.76
N VAL A 71 1.05 -0.05 0.81
CA VAL A 71 1.50 -1.12 1.73
C VAL A 71 1.28 -0.70 3.18
N ARG A 72 1.59 0.55 3.52
CA ARG A 72 1.36 1.09 4.87
C ARG A 72 -0.15 1.13 5.19
N ARG A 73 -0.96 1.66 4.27
CA ARG A 73 -2.43 1.82 4.44
C ARG A 73 -3.19 0.49 4.50
N THR A 74 -2.68 -0.56 3.84
CA THR A 74 -3.41 -1.83 3.67
C THR A 74 -2.81 -2.98 4.44
N GLY A 75 -1.52 -2.92 4.75
CA GLY A 75 -0.74 -4.07 5.23
C GLY A 75 -0.40 -5.10 4.13
N TYR A 76 -0.75 -4.83 2.87
CA TYR A 76 -0.60 -5.78 1.77
C TYR A 76 0.27 -5.24 0.61
N PRO A 77 1.09 -6.11 -0.02
CA PRO A 77 1.39 -7.47 0.42
C PRO A 77 2.12 -7.47 1.78
N ALA A 78 1.95 -8.54 2.54
CA ALA A 78 2.61 -8.68 3.84
C ALA A 78 4.09 -8.99 3.62
N PHE A 79 4.96 -8.03 3.92
CA PHE A 79 6.41 -8.23 3.86
C PHE A 79 6.96 -8.74 5.17
N ASP A 80 7.99 -9.57 5.09
CA ASP A 80 8.83 -9.90 6.24
C ASP A 80 9.66 -8.66 6.63
N ALA A 81 9.59 -8.29 7.91
CA ALA A 81 10.29 -7.16 8.48
C ALA A 81 11.32 -7.58 9.54
N ALA A 82 11.70 -8.87 9.60
CA ALA A 82 12.65 -9.39 10.58
C ALA A 82 13.98 -8.59 10.59
N ASP A 83 14.52 -8.29 9.41
CA ASP A 83 15.75 -7.49 9.26
C ASP A 83 15.56 -5.99 9.56
N LEU A 84 14.31 -5.55 9.78
CA LEU A 84 13.91 -4.16 10.04
C LEU A 84 13.42 -3.97 11.47
N ASN A 85 13.92 -4.79 12.41
CA ASN A 85 13.47 -4.81 13.82
C ASN A 85 11.97 -5.14 13.98
N GLY A 86 11.40 -5.89 13.05
CA GLY A 86 10.04 -6.40 13.13
C GLY A 86 8.94 -5.49 12.59
N GLU A 87 9.26 -4.29 12.08
CA GLU A 87 8.27 -3.41 11.44
C GLU A 87 8.85 -2.67 10.22
N LEU A 88 8.06 -2.55 9.14
CA LEU A 88 8.43 -1.75 7.98
C LEU A 88 8.43 -0.25 8.34
N PRO A 89 9.36 0.55 7.78
CA PRO A 89 9.29 2.00 7.86
C PRO A 89 7.91 2.53 7.43
N ARG A 90 7.30 3.35 8.28
CA ARG A 90 5.99 3.99 8.06
C ARG A 90 6.12 5.41 7.52
N ARG A 91 7.29 6.05 7.70
CA ARG A 91 7.56 7.43 7.30
C ARG A 91 9.05 7.69 7.11
N LEU A 92 9.36 8.88 6.59
CA LEU A 92 10.70 9.45 6.66
C LEU A 92 10.78 10.42 7.85
N ARG A 93 11.98 10.57 8.42
CA ARG A 93 12.25 11.57 9.46
C ARG A 93 12.32 12.96 8.86
N TYR A 94 12.09 13.97 9.68
CA TYR A 94 12.35 15.35 9.27
C TYR A 94 13.85 15.57 9.03
N PRO A 95 14.24 16.40 8.05
CA PRO A 95 15.63 16.77 7.85
C PRO A 95 16.24 17.40 9.11
N ILE A 96 17.53 17.12 9.35
CA ILE A 96 18.28 17.68 10.50
C ILE A 96 18.23 19.23 10.51
N SER A 97 18.16 19.86 9.34
CA SER A 97 18.05 21.31 9.23
C SER A 97 16.79 21.89 9.87
N GLU A 98 15.66 21.18 9.87
CA GLU A 98 14.45 21.66 10.55
C GLU A 98 14.63 21.70 12.06
N GLN A 99 15.44 20.78 12.60
CA GLN A 99 15.73 20.71 14.04
C GLN A 99 16.58 21.89 14.52
N THR A 100 17.39 22.49 13.65
CA THR A 100 18.29 23.60 14.00
C THR A 100 17.77 24.96 13.54
N LEU A 101 17.14 25.04 12.36
CA LEU A 101 16.68 26.29 11.77
C LEU A 101 15.21 26.62 12.09
N ASN A 102 14.42 25.64 12.52
CA ASN A 102 12.98 25.78 12.77
C ASN A 102 12.53 24.96 13.99
N ALA A 103 13.33 25.00 15.06
CA ALA A 103 13.24 24.11 16.22
C ALA A 103 11.86 24.13 16.91
N ASP A 104 11.22 25.30 17.00
CA ASP A 104 9.91 25.45 17.64
C ASP A 104 8.82 24.67 16.88
N SER A 105 8.77 24.82 15.55
CA SER A 105 7.81 24.10 14.71
C SER A 105 8.10 22.60 14.69
N TYR A 106 9.38 22.21 14.63
CA TYR A 106 9.79 20.81 14.71
C TYR A 106 9.32 20.17 16.02
N THR A 107 9.56 20.84 17.15
CA THR A 107 9.16 20.34 18.48
C THR A 107 7.65 20.21 18.59
N ALA A 108 6.89 21.18 18.07
CA ALA A 108 5.43 21.11 18.04
C ALA A 108 4.93 19.93 17.19
N ALA A 109 5.54 19.67 16.03
CA ALA A 109 5.17 18.55 15.17
C ALA A 109 5.45 17.20 15.83
N VAL A 110 6.63 17.02 16.44
CA VAL A 110 7.00 15.82 17.20
C VAL A 110 6.03 15.59 18.37
N ALA A 111 5.63 16.63 19.08
CA ALA A 111 4.66 16.51 20.17
C ALA A 111 3.29 16.03 19.69
N ALA A 112 2.85 16.45 18.49
CA ALA A 112 1.54 16.10 17.94
C ALA A 112 1.50 14.71 17.27
N GLN A 113 2.57 14.32 16.58
CA GLN A 113 2.61 13.08 15.80
C GLN A 113 3.15 11.87 16.60
N GLY A 114 3.90 12.13 17.68
CA GLY A 114 4.81 11.16 18.29
C GLY A 114 6.28 11.37 17.88
N GLY A 115 7.18 10.52 18.38
CA GLY A 115 8.61 10.64 18.10
C GLY A 115 8.94 10.72 16.61
N ASP A 116 10.00 11.44 16.22
CA ASP A 116 10.45 11.46 14.83
C ASP A 116 11.26 10.20 14.50
N THR A 117 10.55 9.09 14.35
CA THR A 117 11.11 7.76 14.03
C THR A 117 10.40 7.17 12.82
N GLU A 118 11.07 6.25 12.12
CA GLU A 118 10.49 5.56 10.96
C GLU A 118 9.26 4.72 11.32
N ALA A 119 9.13 4.27 12.58
CA ALA A 119 8.00 3.47 13.04
C ALA A 119 6.75 4.31 13.39
N THR A 120 6.89 5.64 13.51
CA THR A 120 5.75 6.49 13.87
C THR A 120 4.75 6.55 12.71
N ARG A 121 3.51 6.15 12.98
CA ARG A 121 2.45 6.07 11.97
C ARG A 121 2.04 7.45 11.46
N MET A 122 1.69 7.50 10.18
CA MET A 122 1.03 8.65 9.59
C MET A 122 -0.43 8.70 10.04
N TYR A 123 -1.05 9.88 10.03
CA TYR A 123 -2.43 10.03 10.50
C TYR A 123 -3.45 9.12 9.77
N TRP A 124 -3.20 8.80 8.50
CA TRP A 124 -4.04 7.93 7.66
C TRP A 124 -3.66 6.44 7.70
N ASP A 125 -2.52 6.12 8.32
CA ASP A 125 -2.00 4.76 8.48
C ASP A 125 -2.54 4.21 9.81
N GLN A 126 -3.66 3.50 9.74
CA GLN A 126 -4.42 2.98 10.89
C GLN A 126 -4.47 1.46 10.85
#